data_AF-A0A0E0E3J3-F1
#
_entry.id   AF-A0A0E0E3J3-F1
#
_cell.length_a   1.000
_cell.length_b   1.000
_cell.length_c   1.000
_cell.angle_alpha   90.00
_cell.angle_beta   90.00
_cell.angle_gamma   90.00
#
_symmetry.space_group_name_H-M   'P 1'
#
loop_
_entity.id
_entity.type
_entity.pdbx_description
1 polymer ?
#
loop_
_entity_poly.entity_id
_entity_poly.type
_entity_poly.pdbx_seq_one_letter_code
_entity_poly.pdbx_strand_id
1 'polypeptide(L)'
;MAPEGDGDGGVVVTARVLRTGEAVEVAGDLLVAADGCTSAIRRRFLPELKLRYSGYCAWRGVFDFTGKEGCTTMVDIRRAYPELGNCLYFDLAYKTHAVLYELPKNRLNWLWYINGDEPELMGSSVTMKVSEATVSEMKEEAERVWCPELARLIGETAEPFVNVIYDAEPLPGLSWAGGRVALVGDAAHPTTPHGLRSTNMSIVDARVLGCCLARWGDGDAEPTSTPRRALAEYEAARRPVVAAQVLHARRLGRLKQGLGMGSTGDGEGFDSRTATEEEISQLRQSSMPYFSGAPTIE
;
A
#
# COMPACT_ATOMS: atom_id res chain seq x y z
N MET A 1 -23.69 3.32 14.38
CA MET A 1 -23.99 4.23 15.50
C MET A 1 -22.68 4.61 16.17
N ALA A 2 -22.63 5.77 16.83
CA ALA A 2 -21.40 6.33 17.43
C ALA A 2 -20.94 5.52 18.65
N PRO A 3 -19.63 5.51 18.98
CA PRO A 3 -19.24 5.40 20.38
C PRO A 3 -19.59 6.74 21.04
N GLU A 4 -20.67 6.76 21.81
CA GLU A 4 -20.88 7.80 22.84
C GLU A 4 -19.83 7.58 23.93
N GLY A 5 -19.09 8.62 24.28
CA GLY A 5 -17.98 8.49 25.22
C GLY A 5 -17.72 9.81 25.93
N ASP A 6 -18.63 10.19 26.82
CA ASP A 6 -18.31 11.01 27.98
C ASP A 6 -18.85 10.27 29.22
N GLY A 7 -18.06 9.28 29.65
CA GLY A 7 -18.39 8.35 30.71
C GLY A 7 -17.37 7.23 30.73
N ASP A 8 -17.16 6.64 31.90
CA ASP A 8 -16.12 5.69 32.26
C ASP A 8 -16.11 4.35 31.46
N GLY A 9 -16.89 4.26 30.39
CA GLY A 9 -17.16 3.04 29.62
C GLY A 9 -16.14 2.75 28.52
N GLY A 10 -16.02 1.46 28.19
CA GLY A 10 -15.30 0.96 27.03
C GLY A 10 -15.86 1.46 25.69
N VAL A 11 -15.38 0.89 24.59
CA VAL A 11 -15.85 1.16 23.23
C VAL A 11 -16.86 0.09 22.80
N VAL A 12 -17.94 0.53 22.17
CA VAL A 12 -18.93 -0.36 21.54
C VAL A 12 -18.88 -0.17 20.03
N VAL A 13 -18.83 -1.27 19.29
CA VAL A 13 -18.85 -1.27 17.83
C VAL A 13 -19.96 -2.16 17.30
N THR A 14 -20.63 -1.69 16.24
CA THR A 14 -21.52 -2.54 15.44
C THR A 14 -20.70 -3.19 14.34
N ALA A 15 -20.60 -4.52 14.35
CA ALA A 15 -19.90 -5.30 13.33
C ALA A 15 -20.91 -6.13 12.53
N ARG A 16 -20.64 -6.33 11.22
CA ARG A 16 -21.37 -7.29 10.41
C ARG A 16 -20.59 -8.60 10.38
N VAL A 17 -21.23 -9.68 10.84
CA VAL A 17 -20.64 -11.02 10.77
C VAL A 17 -20.68 -11.51 9.33
N LEU A 18 -19.53 -11.69 8.68
CA LEU A 18 -19.46 -12.03 7.26
C LEU A 18 -20.19 -13.33 6.89
N ARG A 19 -20.20 -14.32 7.79
CA ARG A 19 -20.82 -15.63 7.54
C ARG A 19 -22.36 -15.60 7.59
N THR A 20 -22.94 -14.84 8.51
CA THR A 20 -24.41 -14.80 8.71
C THR A 20 -25.05 -13.56 8.12
N GLY A 21 -24.26 -12.51 7.85
CA GLY A 21 -24.74 -11.20 7.42
C GLY A 21 -25.36 -10.38 8.55
N GLU A 22 -25.49 -10.92 9.75
CA GLU A 22 -26.11 -10.25 10.90
C GLU A 22 -25.23 -9.13 11.45
N ALA A 23 -25.89 -8.09 11.94
CA ALA A 23 -25.24 -7.04 12.71
C ALA A 23 -25.20 -7.47 14.19
N VAL A 24 -24.01 -7.38 14.79
CA VAL A 24 -23.79 -7.65 16.21
C VAL A 24 -23.15 -6.43 16.86
N GLU A 25 -23.45 -6.21 18.13
CA GLU A 25 -22.75 -5.22 18.94
C GLU A 25 -21.68 -5.91 19.79
N VAL A 26 -20.49 -5.33 19.79
CA VAL A 26 -19.35 -5.83 20.55
C VAL A 26 -18.84 -4.70 21.43
N ALA A 27 -18.86 -4.92 22.73
CA ALA A 27 -18.25 -4.04 23.72
C ALA A 27 -16.84 -4.53 24.07
N GLY A 28 -15.90 -3.61 24.26
CA GLY A 28 -14.55 -3.91 24.73
C GLY A 28 -13.85 -2.68 25.29
N ASP A 29 -12.73 -2.85 25.97
CA ASP A 29 -12.00 -1.72 26.58
C ASP A 29 -11.21 -0.90 25.55
N LEU A 30 -10.84 -1.55 24.43
CA LEU A 30 -10.03 -1.02 23.34
C LEU A 30 -10.53 -1.56 21.99
N LEU A 31 -10.56 -0.68 20.98
CA LEU A 31 -10.77 -1.03 19.58
C LEU A 31 -9.48 -0.79 18.79
N VAL A 32 -8.97 -1.83 18.15
CA VAL A 32 -7.88 -1.70 17.17
C VAL A 32 -8.48 -1.73 15.77
N ALA A 33 -8.46 -0.58 15.11
CA ALA A 33 -8.93 -0.41 13.75
C ALA A 33 -7.82 -0.78 12.76
N ALA A 34 -7.95 -1.99 12.20
CA ALA A 34 -7.08 -2.57 11.18
C ALA A 34 -7.86 -2.83 9.87
N ASP A 35 -8.86 -1.99 9.57
CA ASP A 35 -9.85 -2.15 8.50
C ASP A 35 -9.42 -1.53 7.16
N GLY A 36 -8.11 -1.40 6.94
CA GLY A 36 -7.50 -1.09 5.64
C GLY A 36 -7.62 0.37 5.17
N CYS A 37 -7.16 0.62 3.93
CA CYS A 37 -7.07 1.97 3.37
C CYS A 37 -8.42 2.68 3.28
N THR A 38 -9.52 1.95 3.15
CA THR A 38 -10.90 2.46 3.15
C THR A 38 -11.58 2.33 4.51
N SER A 39 -10.79 2.38 5.60
CA SER A 39 -11.25 2.28 6.99
C SER A 39 -12.53 3.08 7.28
N ALA A 40 -13.56 2.36 7.72
CA ALA A 40 -14.82 2.95 8.19
C ALA A 40 -14.65 3.58 9.57
N ILE A 41 -13.80 2.99 10.41
CA ILE A 41 -13.50 3.53 11.75
C ILE A 41 -12.77 4.87 11.64
N ARG A 42 -11.75 4.97 10.78
CA ARG A 42 -11.03 6.23 10.56
C ARG A 42 -11.98 7.35 10.13
N ARG A 43 -12.89 7.09 9.17
CA ARG A 43 -13.87 8.09 8.70
C ARG A 43 -14.78 8.62 9.80
N ARG A 44 -15.02 7.86 10.87
CA ARG A 44 -15.83 8.33 12.00
C ARG A 44 -15.15 9.44 12.80
N PHE A 45 -13.82 9.42 12.85
CA PHE A 45 -13.01 10.38 13.60
C PHE A 45 -12.40 11.48 12.71
N LEU A 46 -12.17 11.16 11.44
CA LEU A 46 -11.63 12.06 10.42
C LEU A 46 -12.54 12.05 9.18
N PRO A 47 -13.77 12.61 9.26
CA PRO A 47 -14.73 12.58 8.16
C PRO A 47 -14.25 13.35 6.92
N GLU A 48 -13.45 14.40 7.13
CA GLU A 48 -12.90 15.24 6.06
C GLU A 48 -11.67 14.63 5.37
N LEU A 49 -11.06 13.59 5.95
CA LEU A 49 -9.89 12.96 5.35
C LEU A 49 -10.32 12.12 4.14
N LYS A 50 -9.93 12.59 2.96
CA LYS A 50 -10.11 11.88 1.69
C LYS A 50 -8.84 11.13 1.32
N LEU A 51 -9.01 9.94 0.75
CA LEU A 51 -7.92 9.30 0.02
C LEU A 51 -7.57 10.17 -1.18
N ARG A 52 -6.27 10.32 -1.44
CA ARG A 52 -5.73 11.08 -2.55
C ARG A 52 -5.38 10.11 -3.67
N TYR A 53 -6.06 10.24 -4.81
CA TYR A 53 -5.65 9.50 -6.01
C TYR A 53 -4.23 9.91 -6.40
N SER A 54 -3.41 8.92 -6.72
CA SER A 54 -1.98 9.15 -6.96
C SER A 54 -1.67 9.71 -8.34
N GLY A 55 -2.64 9.75 -9.25
CA GLY A 55 -2.48 10.16 -10.65
C GLY A 55 -2.17 9.00 -11.60
N TYR A 56 -2.23 7.76 -11.11
CA TYR A 56 -1.94 6.55 -11.87
C TYR A 56 -2.63 5.32 -11.27
N CYS A 57 -2.79 4.33 -12.14
CA CYS A 57 -3.25 2.98 -11.81
C CYS A 57 -2.13 1.97 -12.06
N ALA A 58 -2.27 0.77 -11.49
CA ALA A 58 -1.38 -0.36 -11.73
C ALA A 58 -2.15 -1.49 -12.41
N TRP A 59 -1.81 -1.80 -13.65
CA TRP A 59 -2.12 -3.08 -14.25
C TRP A 59 -1.35 -4.18 -13.56
N ARG A 60 -2.01 -5.31 -13.33
CA ARG A 60 -1.42 -6.46 -12.69
C ARG A 60 -1.84 -7.73 -13.39
N GLY A 61 -0.91 -8.66 -13.44
CA GLY A 61 -1.15 -9.99 -13.96
C GLY A 61 -0.21 -11.00 -13.36
N VAL A 62 -0.68 -12.25 -13.34
CA VAL A 62 0.13 -13.41 -12.98
C VAL A 62 0.09 -14.35 -14.16
N PHE A 63 1.23 -14.50 -14.83
CA PHE A 63 1.39 -15.46 -15.89
C PHE A 63 1.65 -16.84 -15.28
N ASP A 64 0.69 -17.75 -15.43
CA ASP A 64 0.83 -19.15 -15.02
C ASP A 64 1.40 -19.97 -16.18
N PHE A 65 2.62 -20.46 -15.98
CA PHE A 65 3.35 -21.27 -16.95
C PHE A 65 3.49 -22.74 -16.50
N THR A 66 2.64 -23.19 -15.58
CA THR A 66 2.59 -24.59 -15.14
C THR A 66 2.35 -25.52 -16.33
N GLY A 67 3.27 -26.47 -16.56
CA GLY A 67 3.22 -27.41 -17.69
C GLY A 67 3.58 -26.77 -19.04
N LYS A 68 4.07 -25.53 -19.02
CA LYS A 68 4.46 -24.73 -20.20
C LYS A 68 5.83 -24.08 -20.00
N GLU A 69 6.68 -24.63 -19.15
CA GLU A 69 7.95 -24.03 -18.72
C GLU A 69 8.92 -23.79 -19.90
N GLY A 70 8.81 -24.57 -20.97
CA GLY A 70 9.58 -24.42 -22.21
C GLY A 70 8.87 -23.65 -23.32
N CYS A 71 7.75 -22.98 -23.05
CA CYS A 71 7.06 -22.18 -24.06
C CYS A 71 7.94 -20.99 -24.50
N THR A 72 7.70 -20.48 -25.71
CA THR A 72 8.48 -19.38 -26.30
C THR A 72 8.51 -18.15 -25.39
N THR A 73 7.39 -17.82 -24.74
CA THR A 73 7.28 -16.68 -23.82
C THR A 73 8.22 -16.82 -22.62
N MET A 74 8.31 -18.01 -22.00
CA MET A 74 9.22 -18.24 -20.88
C MET A 74 10.69 -18.28 -21.31
N VAL A 75 10.98 -18.86 -22.47
CA VAL A 75 12.34 -18.88 -23.04
C VAL A 75 12.83 -17.47 -23.31
N ASP A 76 12.00 -16.67 -23.98
CA ASP A 76 12.36 -15.32 -24.40
C ASP A 76 12.44 -14.36 -23.20
N ILE A 77 11.48 -14.41 -22.26
CA ILE A 77 11.52 -13.52 -21.08
C ILE A 77 12.74 -13.81 -20.19
N ARG A 78 13.13 -15.08 -20.02
CA ARG A 78 14.34 -15.42 -19.25
C ARG A 78 15.63 -15.01 -19.97
N ARG A 79 15.62 -14.96 -21.31
CA ARG A 79 16.73 -14.39 -22.07
C ARG A 79 16.84 -12.88 -21.86
N ALA A 80 15.71 -12.17 -21.86
CA ALA A 80 15.68 -10.72 -21.62
C ALA A 80 15.99 -10.35 -20.15
N TYR A 81 15.57 -11.19 -19.21
CA TYR A 81 15.70 -10.98 -17.76
C TYR A 81 16.40 -12.19 -17.10
N PRO A 82 17.73 -12.33 -17.25
CA PRO A 82 18.47 -13.53 -16.88
C PRO A 82 18.50 -13.84 -15.36
N GLU A 83 18.21 -12.87 -14.51
CA GLU A 83 18.16 -13.02 -13.05
C GLU A 83 16.75 -13.29 -12.52
N LEU A 84 15.78 -13.59 -13.39
CA LEU A 84 14.44 -14.03 -12.97
C LEU A 84 14.55 -15.25 -12.05
N GLY A 85 13.91 -15.14 -10.89
CA GLY A 85 14.01 -16.12 -9.80
C GLY A 85 15.01 -15.74 -8.70
N ASN A 86 16.00 -14.89 -9.00
CA ASN A 86 16.98 -14.39 -8.04
C ASN A 86 16.69 -12.96 -7.57
N CYS A 87 15.97 -12.18 -8.37
CA CYS A 87 15.64 -10.79 -8.06
C CYS A 87 14.24 -10.40 -8.54
N LEU A 88 13.90 -9.15 -8.23
CA LEU A 88 12.78 -8.42 -8.83
C LEU A 88 13.35 -7.32 -9.72
N TYR A 89 12.81 -7.20 -10.93
CA TYR A 89 13.18 -6.17 -11.87
C TYR A 89 12.28 -4.95 -11.72
N PHE A 90 12.88 -3.76 -11.88
CA PHE A 90 12.19 -2.49 -12.01
C PHE A 90 12.57 -1.88 -13.35
N ASP A 91 11.62 -1.88 -14.28
CA ASP A 91 11.82 -1.32 -15.61
C ASP A 91 11.23 0.08 -15.64
N LEU A 92 12.03 1.06 -16.06
CA LEU A 92 11.62 2.45 -16.17
C LEU A 92 11.52 2.82 -17.65
N ALA A 93 10.37 3.38 -18.04
CA ALA A 93 10.17 4.02 -19.33
C ALA A 93 9.67 5.46 -19.12
N TYR A 94 9.48 6.21 -20.20
CA TYR A 94 9.05 7.60 -20.09
C TYR A 94 7.67 7.68 -19.42
N LYS A 95 7.59 8.28 -18.22
CA LYS A 95 6.37 8.46 -17.42
C LYS A 95 5.63 7.16 -17.04
N THR A 96 6.34 6.04 -16.98
CA THR A 96 5.75 4.75 -16.60
C THR A 96 6.83 3.79 -16.09
N HIS A 97 6.43 2.79 -15.30
CA HIS A 97 7.34 1.74 -14.87
C HIS A 97 6.63 0.39 -14.71
N ALA A 98 7.40 -0.68 -14.88
CA ALA A 98 6.96 -2.05 -14.64
C ALA A 98 7.80 -2.72 -13.56
N VAL A 99 7.21 -3.73 -12.93
CA VAL A 99 7.87 -4.60 -11.93
C VAL A 99 7.65 -6.05 -12.31
N LEU A 100 8.69 -6.85 -12.31
CA LEU A 100 8.66 -8.24 -12.77
C LEU A 100 9.39 -9.15 -11.78
N TYR A 101 8.77 -10.25 -11.37
CA TYR A 101 9.42 -11.28 -10.54
C TYR A 101 8.72 -12.63 -10.62
N GLU A 102 9.48 -13.72 -10.43
CA GLU A 102 8.92 -15.06 -10.35
C GLU A 102 8.26 -15.32 -8.98
N LEU A 103 7.19 -16.10 -9.01
CA LEU A 103 6.46 -16.61 -7.87
C LEU A 103 6.61 -18.14 -7.80
N PRO A 104 6.47 -18.74 -6.59
CA PRO A 104 6.38 -20.18 -6.47
C PRO A 104 5.26 -20.79 -7.32
N LYS A 105 5.46 -22.05 -7.70
CA LYS A 105 4.55 -22.86 -8.53
C LYS A 105 4.41 -22.30 -9.95
N ASN A 106 5.53 -22.09 -10.63
CA ASN A 106 5.58 -21.77 -12.06
C ASN A 106 4.68 -20.59 -12.45
N ARG A 107 4.78 -19.51 -11.67
CA ARG A 107 4.03 -18.28 -11.89
C ARG A 107 4.99 -17.12 -11.97
N LEU A 108 4.65 -16.13 -12.78
CA LEU A 108 5.43 -14.91 -12.93
C LEU A 108 4.49 -13.72 -12.71
N ASN A 109 4.79 -12.89 -11.73
CA ASN A 109 4.00 -11.72 -11.42
C ASN A 109 4.58 -10.49 -12.10
N TRP A 110 3.72 -9.74 -12.77
CA TRP A 110 4.06 -8.42 -13.31
C TRP A 110 3.10 -7.34 -12.79
N LEU A 111 3.63 -6.13 -12.66
CA LEU A 111 2.86 -4.91 -12.43
C LEU A 111 3.31 -3.86 -13.42
N TRP A 112 2.40 -3.04 -13.93
CA TRP A 112 2.69 -1.93 -14.81
C TRP A 112 1.87 -0.70 -14.43
N TYR A 113 2.56 0.39 -14.08
CA TYR A 113 1.93 1.63 -13.60
C TYR A 113 1.71 2.63 -14.74
N ILE A 114 0.46 3.01 -14.98
CA ILE A 114 0.07 3.92 -16.07
C ILE A 114 -0.61 5.17 -15.49
N ASN A 115 -0.14 6.34 -15.93
CA ASN A 115 -0.76 7.62 -15.58
C ASN A 115 -2.12 7.78 -16.27
N GLY A 116 -3.05 8.42 -15.57
CA GLY A 116 -4.37 8.71 -16.13
C GLY A 116 -5.26 9.36 -15.09
N ASP A 117 -6.44 9.81 -15.53
CA ASP A 117 -7.45 10.37 -14.64
C ASP A 117 -7.95 9.33 -13.62
N GLU A 118 -8.54 9.81 -12.53
CA GLU A 118 -9.12 8.93 -11.52
C GLU A 118 -10.31 8.16 -12.11
N PRO A 119 -10.25 6.82 -12.19
CA PRO A 119 -11.36 6.05 -12.72
C PRO A 119 -12.52 5.99 -11.72
N GLU A 120 -13.74 5.82 -12.22
CA GLU A 120 -14.89 5.57 -11.36
C GLU A 120 -14.79 4.20 -10.69
N LEU A 121 -14.73 4.19 -9.36
CA LEU A 121 -14.70 2.96 -8.57
C LEU A 121 -16.11 2.41 -8.34
N MET A 122 -16.25 1.10 -8.44
CA MET A 122 -17.46 0.39 -8.00
C MET A 122 -17.35 0.01 -6.52
N GLY A 123 -18.05 0.75 -5.67
CA GLY A 123 -18.08 0.51 -4.22
C GLY A 123 -16.78 0.93 -3.53
N SER A 124 -16.33 0.16 -2.54
CA SER A 124 -15.13 0.46 -1.74
C SER A 124 -13.87 -0.26 -2.20
N SER A 125 -13.93 -1.00 -3.31
CA SER A 125 -12.78 -1.73 -3.86
C SER A 125 -11.92 -0.79 -4.69
N VAL A 126 -10.62 -0.75 -4.39
CA VAL A 126 -9.61 -0.11 -5.24
C VAL A 126 -9.07 -1.07 -6.32
N THR A 127 -9.66 -2.26 -6.43
CA THR A 127 -9.35 -3.25 -7.46
C THR A 127 -10.52 -3.37 -8.43
N MET A 128 -10.21 -3.27 -9.72
CA MET A 128 -11.17 -3.27 -10.81
C MET A 128 -10.89 -4.43 -11.76
N LYS A 129 -11.95 -5.15 -12.12
CA LYS A 129 -11.97 -5.94 -13.35
C LYS A 129 -12.13 -5.00 -14.53
N VAL A 130 -11.54 -5.37 -15.66
CA VAL A 130 -11.52 -4.55 -16.87
C VAL A 130 -12.22 -5.26 -18.01
N SER A 131 -12.71 -4.48 -18.97
CA SER A 131 -13.33 -5.02 -20.18
C SER A 131 -12.28 -5.59 -21.14
N GLU A 132 -12.69 -6.49 -22.03
CA GLU A 132 -11.80 -7.00 -23.09
C GLU A 132 -11.24 -5.89 -23.98
N ALA A 133 -12.03 -4.85 -24.26
CA ALA A 133 -11.60 -3.68 -25.03
C ALA A 133 -10.45 -2.95 -24.33
N THR A 134 -10.60 -2.67 -23.04
CA THR A 134 -9.55 -2.03 -22.21
C THR A 134 -8.29 -2.90 -22.11
N VAL A 135 -8.45 -4.24 -22.07
CA VAL A 135 -7.33 -5.17 -22.12
C VAL A 135 -6.62 -5.10 -23.47
N SER A 136 -7.35 -4.99 -24.59
CA SER A 136 -6.76 -4.86 -25.93
C SER A 136 -5.93 -3.57 -26.05
N GLU A 137 -6.47 -2.44 -25.59
CA GLU A 137 -5.75 -1.16 -25.55
C GLU A 137 -4.46 -1.24 -24.73
N MET A 138 -4.52 -1.91 -23.56
CA MET A 138 -3.35 -2.14 -22.72
C MET A 138 -2.28 -2.97 -23.45
N LYS A 139 -2.66 -4.00 -24.22
CA LYS A 139 -1.71 -4.81 -25.00
C LYS A 139 -1.02 -4.01 -26.10
N GLU A 140 -1.78 -3.23 -26.85
CA GLU A 140 -1.21 -2.34 -27.88
C GLU A 140 -0.22 -1.34 -27.28
N GLU A 141 -0.55 -0.77 -26.13
CA GLU A 141 0.35 0.16 -25.46
C GLU A 141 1.58 -0.56 -24.90
N ALA A 142 1.46 -1.79 -24.40
CA ALA A 142 2.60 -2.58 -23.95
C ALA A 142 3.61 -2.82 -25.08
N GLU A 143 3.15 -3.07 -26.31
CA GLU A 143 4.02 -3.24 -27.49
C GLU A 143 4.76 -1.96 -27.89
N ARG A 144 4.21 -0.78 -27.56
CA ARG A 144 4.86 0.52 -27.83
C ARG A 144 5.91 0.87 -26.78
N VAL A 145 5.66 0.49 -25.52
CA VAL A 145 6.46 0.92 -24.37
C VAL A 145 7.57 -0.08 -24.04
N TRP A 146 7.28 -1.38 -24.09
CA TRP A 146 8.15 -2.42 -23.55
C TRP A 146 8.89 -3.20 -24.64
N CYS A 147 9.95 -3.90 -24.24
CA CYS A 147 10.61 -4.84 -25.14
C CYS A 147 9.63 -5.94 -25.59
N PRO A 148 9.83 -6.55 -26.78
CA PRO A 148 8.90 -7.55 -27.32
C PRO A 148 8.63 -8.71 -26.37
N GLU A 149 9.63 -9.11 -25.58
CA GLU A 149 9.50 -10.20 -24.60
C GLU A 149 8.55 -9.86 -23.45
N LEU A 150 8.67 -8.68 -22.84
CA LEU A 150 7.77 -8.24 -21.77
C LEU A 150 6.38 -7.94 -22.32
N ALA A 151 6.28 -7.30 -23.49
CA ALA A 151 4.99 -7.04 -24.14
C ALA A 151 4.23 -8.34 -24.44
N ARG A 152 4.91 -9.38 -24.95
CA ARG A 152 4.30 -10.70 -25.19
C ARG A 152 3.81 -11.34 -23.90
N LEU A 153 4.63 -11.33 -22.83
CA LEU A 153 4.24 -11.86 -21.53
C LEU A 153 2.96 -11.18 -21.01
N ILE A 154 2.89 -9.85 -21.08
CA ILE A 154 1.70 -9.08 -20.71
C ILE A 154 0.51 -9.48 -21.60
N GLY A 155 0.73 -9.57 -22.92
CA GLY A 155 -0.29 -9.93 -23.90
C GLY A 155 -0.87 -11.32 -23.75
N GLU A 156 -0.08 -12.29 -23.30
CA GLU A 156 -0.51 -13.67 -23.06
C GLU A 156 -1.04 -13.92 -21.65
N THR A 157 -0.91 -12.95 -20.73
CA THR A 157 -1.41 -13.11 -19.37
C THR A 157 -2.93 -13.09 -19.34
N ALA A 158 -3.52 -14.15 -18.77
CA ALA A 158 -4.96 -14.26 -18.58
C ALA A 158 -5.46 -13.37 -17.43
N GLU A 159 -6.66 -12.81 -17.62
CA GLU A 159 -7.40 -12.05 -16.59
C GLU A 159 -6.58 -10.97 -15.87
N PRO A 160 -5.89 -10.05 -16.60
CA PRO A 160 -5.24 -8.93 -15.94
C PRO A 160 -6.30 -8.03 -15.28
N PHE A 161 -5.90 -7.33 -14.22
CA PHE A 161 -6.78 -6.45 -13.47
C PHE A 161 -6.05 -5.16 -13.12
N VAL A 162 -6.83 -4.16 -12.67
CA VAL A 162 -6.30 -2.84 -12.32
C VAL A 162 -6.43 -2.59 -10.83
N ASN A 163 -5.37 -2.08 -10.22
CA ASN A 163 -5.39 -1.43 -8.92
C ASN A 163 -5.28 0.09 -9.09
N VAL A 164 -6.26 0.81 -8.56
CA VAL A 164 -6.22 2.29 -8.51
C VAL A 164 -5.39 2.69 -7.29
N ILE A 165 -4.38 3.55 -7.48
CA ILE A 165 -3.41 3.82 -6.43
C ILE A 165 -3.79 5.06 -5.64
N TYR A 166 -4.01 4.87 -4.35
CA TYR A 166 -4.32 5.93 -3.40
C TYR A 166 -3.29 6.01 -2.29
N ASP A 167 -3.10 7.20 -1.75
CA ASP A 167 -2.52 7.40 -0.42
C ASP A 167 -3.38 8.38 0.39
N ALA A 168 -2.92 8.81 1.55
CA ALA A 168 -3.52 9.90 2.29
C ALA A 168 -2.45 10.84 2.83
N GLU A 169 -2.84 12.07 3.18
CA GLU A 169 -2.01 12.89 4.05
C GLU A 169 -1.77 12.16 5.39
N PRO A 170 -0.56 12.27 5.97
CA PRO A 170 -0.30 11.69 7.29
C PRO A 170 -1.32 12.14 8.32
N LEU A 171 -1.84 11.19 9.10
CA LEU A 171 -2.90 11.47 10.05
C LEU A 171 -2.43 12.38 11.19
N PRO A 172 -3.31 13.26 11.70
CA PRO A 172 -2.96 14.14 12.82
C PRO A 172 -2.72 13.38 14.13
N GLY A 173 -3.32 12.19 14.28
CA GLY A 173 -3.14 11.27 15.39
C GLY A 173 -3.29 9.82 14.91
N LEU A 174 -2.98 8.87 15.79
CA LEU A 174 -3.19 7.43 15.59
C LEU A 174 -4.12 6.83 16.66
N SER A 175 -4.57 7.65 17.62
CA SER A 175 -5.48 7.27 18.69
C SER A 175 -6.61 8.28 18.89
N TRP A 176 -7.80 7.79 19.25
CA TRP A 176 -9.02 8.60 19.46
C TRP A 176 -9.83 8.11 20.67
N ALA A 177 -10.97 8.77 20.90
CA ALA A 177 -11.95 8.44 21.93
C ALA A 177 -11.32 8.31 23.32
N GLY A 178 -10.53 9.32 23.70
CA GLY A 178 -9.86 9.35 25.01
C GLY A 178 -8.82 8.25 25.22
N GLY A 179 -8.32 7.62 24.14
CA GLY A 179 -7.36 6.53 24.22
C GLY A 179 -7.97 5.13 24.19
N ARG A 180 -9.15 4.98 23.58
CA ARG A 180 -9.86 3.69 23.44
C ARG A 180 -9.94 3.17 22.01
N VAL A 181 -9.48 3.94 21.04
CA VAL A 181 -9.40 3.52 19.64
C VAL A 181 -8.00 3.77 19.11
N ALA A 182 -7.36 2.74 18.55
CA ALA A 182 -6.07 2.85 17.86
C ALA A 182 -6.25 2.50 16.38
N LEU A 183 -5.66 3.29 15.47
CA LEU A 183 -5.51 2.90 14.06
C LEU A 183 -4.15 2.25 13.84
N VAL A 184 -4.13 1.17 13.05
CA VAL A 184 -2.92 0.45 12.63
C VAL A 184 -2.96 0.15 11.14
N GLY A 185 -1.80 -0.11 10.54
CA GLY A 185 -1.69 -0.49 9.13
C GLY A 185 -2.30 0.55 8.19
N ASP A 186 -2.85 0.12 7.06
CA ASP A 186 -3.45 1.05 6.07
C ASP A 186 -4.65 1.84 6.62
N ALA A 187 -5.25 1.44 7.75
CA ALA A 187 -6.24 2.28 8.42
C ALA A 187 -5.57 3.55 8.99
N ALA A 188 -4.33 3.45 9.47
CA ALA A 188 -3.51 4.55 9.98
C ALA A 188 -2.69 5.28 8.90
N HIS A 189 -2.16 4.57 7.91
CA HIS A 189 -1.20 5.14 6.96
C HIS A 189 -1.38 4.60 5.53
N PRO A 190 -2.51 4.90 4.86
CA PRO A 190 -2.67 4.60 3.43
C PRO A 190 -1.48 5.15 2.65
N THR A 191 -0.80 4.29 1.88
CA THR A 191 0.46 4.62 1.21
C THR A 191 0.52 4.05 -0.19
N THR A 192 1.28 4.70 -1.07
CA THR A 192 1.59 4.16 -2.39
C THR A 192 2.55 2.96 -2.26
N PRO A 193 2.51 1.99 -3.19
CA PRO A 193 3.27 0.75 -3.05
C PRO A 193 4.78 0.93 -3.26
N HIS A 194 5.25 2.10 -3.73
CA HIS A 194 6.63 2.30 -4.17
C HIS A 194 7.67 2.25 -3.05
N GLY A 195 7.24 2.37 -1.79
CA GLY A 195 8.11 2.13 -0.64
C GLY A 195 8.29 0.65 -0.28
N LEU A 196 7.47 -0.26 -0.82
CA LEU A 196 7.46 -1.71 -0.53
C LEU A 196 7.45 -2.04 0.98
N ARG A 197 6.77 -1.22 1.79
CA ARG A 197 6.81 -1.30 3.26
C ARG A 197 5.45 -1.25 3.96
N SER A 198 4.32 -1.13 3.28
CA SER A 198 2.98 -1.06 3.94
C SER A 198 2.75 -2.24 4.91
N THR A 199 2.96 -3.48 4.47
CA THR A 199 2.83 -4.66 5.33
C THR A 199 3.82 -4.64 6.49
N ASN A 200 5.07 -4.26 6.23
CA ASN A 200 6.12 -4.18 7.26
C ASN A 200 5.75 -3.12 8.32
N MET A 201 5.23 -1.96 7.91
CA MET A 201 4.74 -0.94 8.83
C MET A 201 3.59 -1.46 9.68
N SER A 202 2.64 -2.19 9.08
CA SER A 202 1.50 -2.78 9.80
C SER A 202 1.94 -3.79 10.86
N ILE A 203 2.94 -4.63 10.55
CA ILE A 203 3.53 -5.58 11.51
C ILE A 203 4.23 -4.83 12.66
N VAL A 204 5.00 -3.78 12.34
CA VAL A 204 5.67 -2.96 13.35
C VAL A 204 4.66 -2.24 14.23
N ASP A 205 3.54 -1.75 13.68
CA ASP A 205 2.47 -1.14 14.47
C ASP A 205 1.90 -2.14 15.48
N ALA A 206 1.58 -3.36 15.03
CA ALA A 206 1.07 -4.40 15.92
C ALA A 206 2.05 -4.74 17.05
N ARG A 207 3.35 -4.85 16.73
CA ARG A 207 4.40 -5.11 17.72
C ARG A 207 4.52 -3.98 18.74
N VAL A 208 4.62 -2.73 18.27
CA VAL A 208 4.79 -1.56 19.14
C VAL A 208 3.55 -1.34 20.00
N LEU A 209 2.35 -1.45 19.42
CA LEU A 209 1.10 -1.37 20.16
C LEU A 209 1.02 -2.45 21.25
N GLY A 210 1.35 -3.70 20.91
CA GLY A 210 1.39 -4.79 21.88
C GLY A 210 2.39 -4.55 23.02
N CYS A 211 3.60 -4.04 22.73
CA CYS A 211 4.58 -3.66 23.74
C CYS A 211 4.06 -2.57 24.67
N CYS A 212 3.45 -1.52 24.11
CA CYS A 212 2.88 -0.44 24.91
C CYS A 212 1.78 -0.98 25.81
N LEU A 213 0.83 -1.77 25.30
CA LEU A 213 -0.24 -2.34 26.11
C LEU A 213 0.28 -3.26 27.22
N ALA A 214 1.27 -4.11 26.95
CA ALA A 214 1.83 -5.03 27.94
C ALA A 214 2.48 -4.29 29.14
N ARG A 215 3.19 -3.18 28.89
CA ARG A 215 3.80 -2.36 29.94
C ARG A 215 2.81 -1.80 30.95
N TRP A 216 1.56 -1.61 30.52
CA TRP A 216 0.51 -1.03 31.35
C TRP A 216 -0.50 -2.09 31.83
N GLY A 217 -0.38 -3.35 31.38
CA GLY A 217 -1.26 -4.46 31.76
C GLY A 217 -0.91 -5.15 33.08
N ASP A 218 0.31 -4.97 33.59
CA ASP A 218 0.86 -5.75 34.73
C ASP A 218 1.01 -4.96 36.05
N GLY A 219 0.45 -3.74 36.17
CA GLY A 219 0.60 -2.89 37.37
C GLY A 219 -0.71 -2.42 37.98
N ASP A 220 -0.69 -2.10 39.28
CA ASP A 220 -1.77 -1.53 40.12
C ASP A 220 -2.32 -0.15 39.64
N ALA A 221 -2.20 0.19 38.37
CA ALA A 221 -2.71 1.43 37.81
C ALA A 221 -4.26 1.39 37.74
N GLU A 222 -4.88 2.52 38.08
CA GLU A 222 -6.32 2.76 37.91
C GLU A 222 -6.77 2.28 36.51
N PRO A 223 -7.68 1.27 36.42
CA PRO A 223 -8.05 0.58 35.18
C PRO A 223 -8.46 1.49 34.02
N THR A 224 -8.95 2.69 34.35
CA THR A 224 -9.48 3.68 33.42
C THR A 224 -8.39 4.49 32.71
N SER A 225 -7.16 4.53 33.26
CA SER A 225 -6.04 5.33 32.73
C SER A 225 -5.10 4.55 31.80
N THR A 226 -5.15 3.22 31.87
CA THR A 226 -4.22 2.28 31.24
C THR A 226 -4.20 2.35 29.71
N PRO A 227 -5.34 2.22 28.99
CA PRO A 227 -5.33 2.28 27.51
C PRO A 227 -4.84 3.63 26.98
N ARG A 228 -5.21 4.73 27.65
CA ARG A 228 -4.87 6.08 27.21
C ARG A 228 -3.37 6.34 27.19
N ARG A 229 -2.64 5.92 28.22
CA ARG A 229 -1.18 6.08 28.26
C ARG A 229 -0.48 5.18 27.24
N ALA A 230 -0.90 3.92 27.14
CA ALA A 230 -0.36 2.98 26.16
C ALA A 230 -0.54 3.48 24.71
N LEU A 231 -1.72 4.00 24.36
CA LEU A 231 -1.97 4.51 23.02
C LEU A 231 -1.21 5.82 22.73
N ALA A 232 -1.01 6.68 23.74
CA ALA A 232 -0.19 7.88 23.59
C ALA A 232 1.29 7.53 23.31
N GLU A 233 1.84 6.51 23.98
CA GLU A 233 3.20 6.01 23.70
C GLU A 233 3.29 5.40 22.30
N TYR A 234 2.32 4.57 21.92
CA TYR A 234 2.24 4.01 20.57
C TYR A 234 2.21 5.10 19.49
N GLU A 235 1.36 6.11 19.66
CA GLU A 235 1.25 7.22 18.71
C GLU A 235 2.55 8.02 18.62
N ALA A 236 3.17 8.36 19.76
CA ALA A 236 4.44 9.08 19.80
C ALA A 236 5.56 8.32 19.08
N ALA A 237 5.61 6.99 19.23
CA ALA A 237 6.61 6.14 18.59
C ALA A 237 6.36 5.94 17.09
N ARG A 238 5.10 5.82 16.67
CA ARG A 238 4.76 5.39 15.30
C ARG A 238 4.45 6.54 14.35
N ARG A 239 3.74 7.57 14.80
CA ARG A 239 3.23 8.64 13.92
C ARG A 239 4.33 9.32 13.08
N PRO A 240 5.50 9.73 13.63
CA PRO A 240 6.55 10.36 12.83
C PRO A 240 7.13 9.42 11.75
N VAL A 241 7.29 8.14 12.10
CA VAL A 241 7.89 7.13 11.22
C VAL A 241 6.97 6.82 10.05
N VAL A 242 5.68 6.54 10.31
CA VAL A 242 4.72 6.22 9.25
C VAL A 242 4.42 7.43 8.37
N ALA A 243 4.39 8.64 8.94
CA ALA A 243 4.25 9.88 8.18
C ALA A 243 5.40 10.06 7.17
N ALA A 244 6.65 9.92 7.63
CA ALA A 244 7.82 10.03 6.76
C ALA A 244 7.83 8.95 5.68
N GLN A 245 7.46 7.71 6.02
CA GLN A 245 7.39 6.60 5.08
C GLN A 245 6.32 6.82 3.99
N VAL A 246 5.13 7.31 4.35
CA VAL A 246 4.05 7.62 3.40
C VAL A 246 4.49 8.69 2.42
N LEU A 247 5.05 9.79 2.91
CA LEU A 247 5.51 10.90 2.06
C LEU A 247 6.67 10.47 1.15
N HIS A 248 7.57 9.63 1.65
CA HIS A 248 8.66 9.10 0.85
C HIS A 248 8.16 8.15 -0.26
N ALA A 249 7.26 7.22 0.06
CA ALA A 249 6.66 6.33 -0.93
C ALA A 249 5.90 7.12 -2.01
N ARG A 250 5.16 8.16 -1.61
CA ARG A 250 4.52 9.12 -2.53
C ARG A 250 5.54 9.75 -3.47
N ARG A 251 6.63 10.30 -2.94
CA ARG A 251 7.72 10.89 -3.73
C ARG A 251 8.28 9.91 -4.75
N LEU A 252 8.58 8.68 -4.35
CA LEU A 252 9.11 7.66 -5.27
C LEU A 252 8.11 7.32 -6.38
N GLY A 253 6.82 7.18 -6.05
CA GLY A 253 5.78 6.95 -7.06
C GLY A 253 5.72 8.08 -8.08
N ARG A 254 5.75 9.34 -7.63
CA ARG A 254 5.75 10.51 -8.52
C ARG A 254 6.97 10.52 -9.44
N LEU A 255 8.16 10.25 -8.90
CA LEU A 255 9.39 10.17 -9.70
C LEU A 255 9.30 9.05 -10.75
N LYS A 256 8.95 7.82 -10.36
CA LYS A 256 8.84 6.70 -11.30
C LYS A 256 7.78 6.90 -12.39
N GLN A 257 6.78 7.73 -12.12
CA GLN A 257 5.73 8.10 -13.07
C GLN A 257 5.98 9.40 -13.82
N GLY A 258 7.14 10.06 -13.61
CA GLY A 258 7.46 11.34 -14.24
C GLY A 258 6.43 12.44 -13.95
N LEU A 259 5.82 12.42 -12.76
CA LEU A 259 4.90 13.45 -12.28
C LEU A 259 5.68 14.58 -11.59
N GLY A 260 5.21 15.82 -11.71
CA GLY A 260 5.88 16.99 -11.12
C GLY A 260 6.00 16.90 -9.60
N MET A 261 7.01 17.51 -9.01
CA MET A 261 7.32 17.35 -7.58
C MET A 261 6.73 18.45 -6.68
N GLY A 262 6.08 19.47 -7.26
CA GLY A 262 5.41 20.55 -6.51
C GLY A 262 4.20 20.09 -5.71
N SER A 263 3.77 20.91 -4.74
CA SER A 263 2.58 20.66 -3.91
C SER A 263 1.28 20.61 -4.72
N THR A 264 1.22 21.29 -5.86
CA THR A 264 0.14 21.28 -6.86
C THR A 264 0.35 20.22 -7.94
N GLY A 265 1.52 19.57 -7.96
CA GLY A 265 1.94 18.67 -9.03
C GLY A 265 2.55 19.36 -10.25
N ASP A 266 2.73 20.69 -10.20
CA ASP A 266 3.37 21.47 -11.26
C ASP A 266 4.90 21.27 -11.28
N GLY A 267 5.50 21.39 -12.47
CA GLY A 267 6.95 21.24 -12.72
C GLY A 267 7.31 20.08 -13.66
N GLU A 268 8.51 20.11 -14.24
CA GLU A 268 9.03 18.97 -15.01
C GLU A 268 9.24 17.77 -14.08
N GLY A 269 8.60 16.65 -14.41
CA GLY A 269 8.79 15.39 -13.70
C GLY A 269 10.06 14.68 -14.16
N PHE A 270 10.47 13.66 -13.41
CA PHE A 270 11.61 12.82 -13.76
C PHE A 270 11.47 12.21 -15.17
N ASP A 271 12.51 12.34 -16.00
CA ASP A 271 12.61 11.73 -17.32
C ASP A 271 13.74 10.68 -17.32
N SER A 272 13.36 9.41 -17.48
CA SER A 272 14.32 8.30 -17.47
C SER A 272 15.35 8.35 -18.60
N ARG A 273 15.10 9.15 -19.65
CA ARG A 273 15.99 9.30 -20.81
C ARG A 273 17.11 10.31 -20.57
N THR A 274 16.93 11.21 -19.61
CA THR A 274 17.88 12.30 -19.30
C THR A 274 18.30 12.30 -17.83
N ALA A 275 17.88 11.29 -17.06
CA ALA A 275 18.13 11.17 -15.64
C ALA A 275 19.64 11.11 -15.32
N THR A 276 20.03 11.85 -14.29
CA THR A 276 21.38 11.80 -13.72
C THR A 276 21.58 10.53 -12.87
N GLU A 277 22.83 10.15 -12.63
CA GLU A 277 23.16 9.02 -11.75
C GLU A 277 22.62 9.20 -10.32
N GLU A 278 22.59 10.44 -9.83
CA GLU A 278 22.05 10.75 -8.51
C GLU A 278 20.55 10.47 -8.44
N GLU A 279 19.78 10.91 -9.45
CA GLU A 279 18.34 10.64 -9.52
C GLU A 279 18.07 9.14 -9.64
N ILE A 280 18.85 8.42 -10.46
CA ILE A 280 18.76 6.96 -10.59
C ILE A 280 19.06 6.28 -9.24
N SER A 281 20.06 6.75 -8.50
CA SER A 281 20.42 6.22 -7.18
C SER A 281 19.29 6.36 -6.15
N GLN A 282 18.54 7.46 -6.21
CA GLN A 282 17.37 7.68 -5.35
C GLN A 282 16.20 6.73 -5.66
N LEU A 283 16.14 6.15 -6.85
CA LEU A 283 15.11 5.18 -7.25
C LEU A 283 15.42 3.74 -6.84
N ARG A 284 16.68 3.46 -6.43
CA ARG A 284 17.10 2.12 -6.04
C ARG A 284 16.42 1.70 -4.75
N GLN A 285 15.82 0.52 -4.75
CA GLN A 285 15.18 0.01 -3.53
C GLN A 285 16.17 -0.19 -2.37
N SER A 286 17.45 -0.43 -2.68
CA SER A 286 18.53 -0.56 -1.69
C SER A 286 18.86 0.73 -0.94
N SER A 287 18.50 1.90 -1.49
CA SER A 287 18.68 3.20 -0.83
C SER A 287 17.46 3.63 0.00
N MET A 288 16.45 2.75 0.12
CA MET A 288 15.26 3.02 0.92
C MET A 288 15.61 3.26 2.39
N PRO A 289 15.37 4.47 2.92
CA PRO A 289 15.63 4.77 4.32
C PRO A 289 14.77 3.89 5.24
N TYR A 290 15.38 3.47 6.35
CA TYR A 290 14.65 3.01 7.52
C TYR A 290 14.37 4.25 8.38
N PHE A 291 13.11 4.70 8.42
CA PHE A 291 12.69 5.89 9.18
C PHE A 291 12.57 5.66 10.69
N SER A 292 12.92 4.45 11.14
CA SER A 292 13.29 4.08 12.50
C SER A 292 14.59 3.27 12.40
N GLY A 293 15.35 3.11 13.48
CA GLY A 293 16.47 2.17 13.48
C GLY A 293 16.06 0.81 12.90
N ALA A 294 16.97 0.12 12.22
CA ALA A 294 16.73 -1.26 11.79
C ALA A 294 16.25 -2.06 13.01
N PRO A 295 15.24 -2.95 12.89
CA PRO A 295 14.80 -3.77 14.00
C PRO A 295 16.02 -4.50 14.57
N THR A 296 16.37 -4.22 15.82
CA THR A 296 17.38 -5.02 16.52
C THR A 296 16.76 -6.39 16.76
N ILE A 297 17.46 -7.44 16.33
CA ILE A 297 17.14 -8.81 16.72
C ILE A 297 17.65 -8.93 18.16
N GLU A 298 16.87 -8.43 19.12
CA GLU A 298 17.03 -8.70 20.55
C GLU A 298 15.81 -9.48 21.06
#